data_AF-A0A522F8U3-F1
#
_entry.id   AF-A0A522F8U3-F1
#
_cell.length_a   1.000
_cell.length_b   1.000
_cell.length_c   1.000
_cell.angle_alpha   90.00
_cell.angle_beta   90.00
_cell.angle_gamma   90.00
#
_symmetry.space_group_name_H-M   'P 1'
#
loop_
_entity.id
_entity.type
_entity.pdbx_description
1 polymer ?
#
loop_
_entity_poly.entity_id
_entity_poly.type
_entity_poly.pdbx_seq_one_letter_code
_entity_poly.pdbx_strand_id
1 'polypeptide(L)'
;MNKKLSILPVLTLALGMSYAQTPPDTAQLAVWANEAVVATYTYDYKNYLSQQKEIAKYFTSSGWINYTKALNESKLPESVQKNAYYVSAVATKPPKMVTLDPTHWQAVMPVLVVYENPQYQQQQNLKVVVNFSVAPSGQGVRGYSISSLQATAIDPPCQCPTKKGNGKS
;
A
#
# COMPACT_ATOMS: atom_id res chain seq x y z
N MET A 1 17.94 -66.08 36.27
CA MET A 1 18.15 -65.10 37.35
C MET A 1 18.08 -63.72 36.71
N ASN A 2 16.92 -63.06 36.83
CA ASN A 2 16.51 -61.95 35.96
C ASN A 2 17.04 -60.61 36.48
N LYS A 3 17.83 -59.90 35.68
CA LYS A 3 18.22 -58.51 35.98
C LYS A 3 17.06 -57.58 35.63
N LYS A 4 16.48 -56.97 36.66
CA LYS A 4 15.44 -55.94 36.52
C LYS A 4 16.07 -54.67 35.92
N LEU A 5 15.55 -54.25 34.78
CA LEU A 5 15.88 -53.00 34.11
C LEU A 5 15.02 -51.89 34.75
N SER A 6 15.62 -51.04 35.59
CA SER A 6 14.95 -49.84 36.10
C SER A 6 15.07 -48.72 35.07
N ILE A 7 13.95 -48.35 34.45
CA ILE A 7 13.83 -47.19 33.58
C ILE A 7 13.35 -46.01 34.43
N LEU A 8 14.18 -44.98 34.55
CA LEU A 8 13.83 -43.69 35.15
C LEU A 8 13.01 -42.86 34.13
N PRO A 9 11.92 -42.17 34.54
CA PRO A 9 11.21 -41.25 33.66
C PRO A 9 11.96 -39.91 33.61
N VAL A 10 12.50 -39.57 32.45
CA VAL A 10 13.02 -38.22 32.18
C VAL A 10 11.82 -37.31 31.88
N LEU A 11 11.46 -36.48 32.85
CA LEU A 11 10.46 -35.43 32.71
C LEU A 11 11.07 -34.28 31.88
N THR A 12 10.83 -34.28 30.57
CA THR A 12 11.22 -33.18 29.69
C THR A 12 10.36 -31.95 29.96
N LEU A 13 10.93 -30.98 30.68
CA LEU A 13 10.37 -29.66 30.90
C LEU A 13 10.44 -28.86 29.57
N ALA A 14 9.35 -28.81 28.81
CA ALA A 14 9.25 -27.94 27.66
C ALA A 14 9.11 -26.48 28.14
N LEU A 15 10.22 -25.73 28.17
CA LEU A 15 10.15 -24.28 28.28
C LEU A 15 9.45 -23.73 27.04
N GLY A 16 8.19 -23.32 27.21
CA GLY A 16 7.48 -22.55 26.19
C GLY A 16 8.19 -21.21 25.99
N MET A 17 8.94 -21.08 24.90
CA MET A 17 9.40 -19.78 24.43
C MET A 17 8.17 -19.01 23.94
N SER A 18 7.61 -18.17 24.80
CA SER A 18 6.69 -17.13 24.37
C SER A 18 7.48 -16.15 23.51
N TYR A 19 7.27 -16.17 22.20
CA TYR A 19 7.78 -15.13 21.31
C TYR A 19 7.10 -13.80 21.69
N ALA A 20 7.79 -12.98 22.49
CA ALA A 20 7.41 -11.59 22.64
C ALA A 20 7.62 -10.90 21.30
N GLN A 21 6.55 -10.77 20.50
CA GLN A 21 6.59 -9.95 19.29
C GLN A 21 6.74 -8.49 19.74
N THR A 22 7.91 -7.91 19.51
CA THR A 22 8.12 -6.47 19.67
C THR A 22 7.10 -5.72 18.81
N PRO A 23 6.43 -4.69 19.34
CA PRO A 23 5.56 -3.83 18.54
C PRO A 23 6.31 -3.35 17.29
N PRO A 24 5.66 -3.33 16.12
CA PRO A 24 6.34 -2.93 14.89
C PRO A 24 6.90 -1.51 15.02
N ASP A 25 8.13 -1.33 14.53
CA ASP A 25 8.81 -0.04 14.54
C ASP A 25 8.01 0.97 13.69
N THR A 26 7.82 2.19 14.21
CA THR A 26 7.08 3.25 13.53
C THR A 26 7.68 3.59 12.17
N ALA A 27 9.00 3.47 12.02
CA ALA A 27 9.66 3.66 10.73
C ALA A 27 9.25 2.57 9.71
N GLN A 28 9.13 1.31 10.14
CA GLN A 28 8.67 0.22 9.28
C GLN A 28 7.22 0.42 8.84
N LEU A 29 6.35 0.85 9.76
CA LEU A 29 4.96 1.18 9.46
C LEU A 29 4.86 2.33 8.44
N ALA A 30 5.66 3.37 8.61
CA ALA A 30 5.73 4.50 7.69
C ALA A 30 6.22 4.09 6.29
N VAL A 31 7.27 3.26 6.20
CA VAL A 31 7.79 2.73 4.93
C VAL A 31 6.73 1.88 4.23
N TRP A 32 6.04 1.01 4.97
CA TRP A 32 4.99 0.18 4.41
C TRP A 32 3.82 1.02 3.88
N ALA A 33 3.35 2.00 4.66
CA ALA A 33 2.26 2.86 4.24
C ALA A 33 2.61 3.68 2.98
N ASN A 34 3.83 4.20 2.90
CA ASN A 34 4.33 4.89 1.71
C ASN A 34 4.34 3.96 0.48
N GLU A 35 4.87 2.75 0.61
CA GLU A 35 4.89 1.77 -0.49
C GLU A 35 3.49 1.42 -0.97
N ALA A 36 2.56 1.14 -0.05
CA ALA A 36 1.19 0.76 -0.39
C ALA A 36 0.44 1.89 -1.11
N VAL A 37 0.63 3.14 -0.67
CA VAL A 37 0.05 4.32 -1.32
C VAL A 37 0.66 4.54 -2.71
N VAL A 38 1.99 4.50 -2.84
CA VAL A 38 2.67 4.66 -4.14
C VAL A 38 2.26 3.56 -5.12
N ALA A 39 2.20 2.30 -4.67
CA ALA A 39 1.75 1.17 -5.48
C ALA A 39 0.32 1.36 -5.99
N THR A 40 -0.58 1.88 -5.15
CA THR A 40 -1.99 2.15 -5.52
C THR A 40 -2.10 3.16 -6.67
N TYR A 41 -1.16 4.10 -6.75
CA TYR A 41 -1.09 5.12 -7.81
C TYR A 41 0.01 4.83 -8.86
N THR A 42 0.40 3.57 -9.02
CA THR A 42 1.38 3.15 -10.05
C THR A 42 0.78 2.08 -10.94
N TYR A 43 0.24 2.50 -12.10
CA TYR A 43 -0.38 1.62 -13.08
C TYR A 43 -0.48 2.32 -14.44
N ASP A 44 -0.83 1.58 -15.48
CA ASP A 44 -0.94 2.10 -16.84
C ASP A 44 -2.15 1.53 -17.57
N TYR A 45 -2.51 2.18 -18.67
CA TYR A 45 -3.65 1.77 -19.49
C TYR A 45 -3.51 0.36 -20.10
N LYS A 46 -2.29 -0.11 -20.39
CA LYS A 46 -2.04 -1.40 -21.08
C LYS A 46 -2.26 -2.58 -20.15
N ASN A 47 -1.77 -2.47 -18.91
CA ASN A 47 -1.76 -3.56 -17.94
C ASN A 47 -2.74 -3.34 -16.78
N TYR A 48 -3.66 -2.40 -16.93
CA TYR A 48 -4.57 -1.94 -15.87
C TYR A 48 -5.17 -3.07 -15.04
N LEU A 49 -5.85 -4.04 -15.66
CA LEU A 49 -6.50 -5.13 -14.92
C LEU A 49 -5.51 -6.00 -14.14
N SER A 50 -4.32 -6.24 -14.70
CA SER A 50 -3.27 -7.01 -14.03
C SER A 50 -2.71 -6.24 -12.85
N GLN A 51 -2.42 -4.94 -13.03
CA GLN A 51 -1.91 -4.07 -11.97
C GLN A 51 -2.95 -3.87 -10.87
N GLN A 52 -4.23 -3.71 -11.18
CA GLN A 52 -5.29 -3.63 -10.17
C GLN A 52 -5.38 -4.91 -9.33
N LYS A 53 -5.16 -6.10 -9.90
CA LYS A 53 -5.09 -7.35 -9.12
C LYS A 53 -3.89 -7.37 -8.16
N GLU A 54 -2.74 -6.83 -8.60
CA GLU A 54 -1.56 -6.71 -7.73
C GLU A 54 -1.78 -5.67 -6.62
N ILE A 55 -2.37 -4.53 -6.95
CA ILE A 55 -2.74 -3.48 -5.99
C ILE A 55 -3.73 -4.02 -4.96
N ALA A 56 -4.70 -4.83 -5.37
CA ALA A 56 -5.70 -5.42 -4.47
C ALA A 56 -5.08 -6.23 -3.31
N LYS A 57 -3.89 -6.80 -3.49
CA LYS A 57 -3.17 -7.54 -2.43
C LYS A 57 -2.83 -6.67 -1.21
N TYR A 58 -2.71 -5.35 -1.39
CA TYR A 58 -2.46 -4.41 -0.29
C TYR A 58 -3.69 -4.17 0.57
N PHE A 59 -4.89 -4.53 0.12
CA PHE A 59 -6.14 -4.18 0.79
C PHE A 59 -6.75 -5.37 1.51
N THR A 60 -7.57 -5.09 2.52
CA THR A 60 -8.59 -6.04 2.97
C THR A 60 -9.71 -6.13 1.92
N SER A 61 -10.51 -7.19 1.94
CA SER A 61 -11.63 -7.34 1.00
C SER A 61 -12.60 -6.14 1.03
N SER A 62 -12.95 -5.65 2.23
CA SER A 62 -13.84 -4.49 2.37
C SER A 62 -13.16 -3.19 1.94
N GLY A 63 -11.88 -3.01 2.28
CA GLY A 63 -11.08 -1.86 1.86
C GLY A 63 -11.00 -1.76 0.34
N TRP A 64 -10.77 -2.89 -0.34
CA TRP A 64 -10.71 -2.97 -1.80
C TRP A 64 -12.04 -2.62 -2.47
N ILE A 65 -13.16 -3.15 -1.96
CA ILE A 65 -14.49 -2.85 -2.49
C ILE A 65 -14.77 -1.35 -2.40
N ASN A 66 -14.49 -0.74 -1.25
CA ASN A 66 -14.72 0.69 -1.04
C ASN A 66 -13.81 1.55 -1.92
N TYR A 67 -12.53 1.19 -2.01
CA TYR A 67 -11.55 1.88 -2.86
C TYR A 67 -11.96 1.82 -4.34
N THR A 68 -12.27 0.63 -4.86
CA THR A 68 -12.63 0.45 -6.27
C THR A 68 -13.95 1.13 -6.62
N LYS A 69 -14.92 1.15 -5.70
CA LYS A 69 -16.14 1.93 -5.86
C LYS A 69 -15.83 3.41 -6.05
N ALA A 70 -15.06 4.01 -5.13
CA ALA A 70 -14.67 5.42 -5.23
C ALA A 70 -13.83 5.71 -6.48
N LEU A 71 -12.92 4.80 -6.85
CA LEU A 71 -12.10 4.90 -8.06
C LEU A 71 -12.98 4.95 -9.33
N ASN A 72 -13.96 4.06 -9.43
CA ASN A 72 -14.87 4.03 -10.58
C ASN A 72 -15.81 5.25 -10.60
N GLU A 73 -16.33 5.67 -9.44
CA GLU A 73 -17.15 6.88 -9.33
C GLU A 73 -16.41 8.16 -9.77
N SER A 74 -15.08 8.20 -9.57
CA SER A 74 -14.23 9.31 -10.02
C SER A 74 -14.04 9.40 -11.54
N LYS A 75 -14.43 8.36 -12.28
CA LYS A 75 -14.17 8.18 -13.73
C LYS A 75 -12.69 8.20 -14.14
N LEU A 76 -11.79 7.99 -13.16
CA LEU A 76 -10.35 7.96 -13.40
C LEU A 76 -9.93 6.79 -14.30
N PRO A 77 -10.43 5.55 -14.12
CA PRO A 77 -10.07 4.44 -14.99
C PRO A 77 -10.39 4.72 -16.47
N GLU A 78 -11.55 5.30 -16.76
CA GLU A 78 -11.98 5.67 -18.10
C GLU A 78 -11.08 6.75 -18.69
N SER A 79 -10.69 7.74 -17.89
CA SER A 79 -9.74 8.78 -18.30
C SER A 79 -8.36 8.19 -18.64
N VAL A 80 -7.86 7.27 -17.81
CA VAL A 80 -6.57 6.60 -18.03
C VAL A 80 -6.60 5.77 -19.32
N GLN A 81 -7.68 5.02 -19.55
CA GLN A 81 -7.85 4.24 -20.78
C GLN A 81 -7.98 5.13 -22.02
N LYS A 82 -8.85 6.14 -21.97
CA LYS A 82 -9.13 7.04 -23.09
C LYS A 82 -7.91 7.83 -23.54
N ASN A 83 -7.08 8.27 -22.59
CA ASN A 83 -5.92 9.13 -22.86
C ASN A 83 -4.60 8.36 -22.92
N ALA A 84 -4.64 7.02 -22.83
CA ALA A 84 -3.45 6.16 -22.80
C ALA A 84 -2.42 6.59 -21.75
N TYR A 85 -2.91 6.90 -20.54
CA TYR A 85 -2.04 7.41 -19.48
C TYR A 85 -1.22 6.30 -18.81
N TYR A 86 0.02 6.67 -18.51
CA TYR A 86 0.86 6.08 -17.48
C TYR A 86 0.63 6.88 -16.19
N VAL A 87 0.31 6.19 -15.11
CA VAL A 87 0.08 6.78 -13.80
C VAL A 87 1.25 6.42 -12.88
N SER A 88 1.85 7.44 -12.28
CA SER A 88 2.90 7.28 -11.29
C SER A 88 2.69 8.21 -10.12
N ALA A 89 3.30 7.89 -8.98
CA ALA A 89 3.19 8.70 -7.79
C ALA A 89 4.47 8.74 -6.97
N VAL A 90 4.66 9.85 -6.27
CA VAL A 90 5.74 10.02 -5.29
C VAL A 90 5.23 10.76 -4.06
N ALA A 91 5.66 10.34 -2.89
CA ALA A 91 5.42 11.08 -1.65
C ALA A 91 6.19 12.40 -1.68
N THR A 92 5.53 13.52 -1.43
CA THR A 92 6.21 14.83 -1.38
C THR A 92 6.71 15.16 0.02
N LYS A 93 6.20 14.47 1.05
CA LYS A 93 6.69 14.50 2.43
C LYS A 93 6.51 13.12 3.08
N PRO A 94 7.30 12.78 4.13
CA PRO A 94 7.10 11.56 4.90
C PRO A 94 5.68 11.46 5.47
N PRO A 95 5.13 10.25 5.65
CA PRO A 95 3.83 10.06 6.26
C PRO A 95 3.85 10.46 7.74
N LYS A 96 2.79 11.13 8.17
CA LYS A 96 2.49 11.33 9.59
C LYS A 96 1.70 10.13 10.09
N MET A 97 2.23 9.45 11.10
CA MET A 97 1.65 8.23 11.67
C MET A 97 0.82 8.54 12.91
N VAL A 98 -0.32 7.86 13.03
CA VAL A 98 -1.17 7.86 14.22
C VAL A 98 -1.52 6.41 14.56
N THR A 99 -1.26 5.99 15.79
CA THR A 99 -1.69 4.68 16.29
C THR A 99 -3.15 4.79 16.73
N LEU A 100 -4.03 3.99 16.14
CA LEU A 100 -5.45 3.94 16.49
C LEU A 100 -5.67 2.94 17.63
N ASP A 101 -5.03 1.77 17.51
CA ASP A 101 -4.97 0.72 18.53
C ASP A 101 -3.70 -0.16 18.31
N PRO A 102 -3.42 -1.19 19.12
CA PRO A 102 -2.19 -1.98 19.00
C PRO A 102 -1.96 -2.67 17.65
N THR A 103 -3.00 -2.85 16.83
CA THR A 103 -2.92 -3.52 15.52
C THR A 103 -3.42 -2.66 14.36
N HIS A 104 -3.85 -1.43 14.61
CA HIS A 104 -4.38 -0.50 13.59
C HIS A 104 -3.70 0.87 13.66
N TRP A 105 -3.37 1.38 12.48
CA TRP A 105 -2.69 2.66 12.31
C TRP A 105 -3.34 3.47 11.19
N GLN A 106 -3.16 4.78 11.29
CA GLN A 106 -3.44 5.73 10.23
C GLN A 106 -2.16 6.39 9.77
N ALA A 107 -1.96 6.50 8.47
CA ALA A 107 -0.92 7.32 7.87
C ALA A 107 -1.56 8.44 7.04
N VAL A 108 -1.03 9.65 7.19
CA VAL A 108 -1.43 10.81 6.40
C VAL A 108 -0.22 11.33 5.65
N MET A 109 -0.27 11.34 4.32
CA MET A 109 0.84 11.78 3.49
C MET A 109 0.41 12.57 2.25
N PRO A 110 1.15 13.62 1.88
CA PRO A 110 0.96 14.27 0.60
C PRO A 110 1.67 13.50 -0.51
N VAL A 111 1.00 13.33 -1.63
CA VAL A 111 1.44 12.54 -2.79
C VAL A 111 1.26 13.38 -4.05
N LEU A 112 2.28 13.44 -4.88
CA LEU A 112 2.20 13.96 -6.24
C LEU A 112 1.88 12.79 -7.17
N VAL A 113 0.71 12.82 -7.80
CA VAL A 113 0.32 11.86 -8.83
C VAL A 113 0.50 12.50 -10.20
N VAL A 114 1.15 11.77 -11.10
CA VAL A 114 1.39 12.18 -12.49
C VAL A 114 0.63 11.25 -13.42
N TYR A 115 -0.16 11.84 -14.30
CA TYR A 115 -0.81 11.17 -15.43
C TYR A 115 -0.15 11.66 -16.70
N GLU A 116 0.52 10.77 -17.43
CA GLU A 116 1.30 11.19 -18.59
C GLU A 116 1.10 10.28 -19.80
N ASN A 117 1.16 10.89 -20.97
CA ASN A 117 1.33 10.23 -22.27
C ASN A 117 2.38 11.03 -23.08
N PRO A 118 2.76 10.62 -24.30
CA PRO A 118 3.79 11.33 -25.05
C PRO A 118 3.48 12.82 -25.34
N GLN A 119 2.21 13.22 -25.33
CA GLN A 119 1.74 14.55 -25.73
C GLN A 119 1.41 15.47 -24.55
N TYR A 120 1.00 14.90 -23.41
CA TYR A 120 0.44 15.63 -22.28
C TYR A 120 0.89 15.03 -20.96
N GLN A 121 1.10 15.91 -19.98
CA GLN A 121 1.36 15.54 -18.61
C GLN A 121 0.42 16.34 -17.70
N GLN A 122 -0.30 15.65 -16.84
CA GLN A 122 -1.14 16.24 -15.81
C GLN A 122 -0.58 15.84 -14.45
N GLN A 123 -0.46 16.80 -13.54
CA GLN A 123 -0.03 16.54 -12.16
C GLN A 123 -1.13 16.92 -11.18
N GLN A 124 -1.19 16.17 -10.07
CA GLN A 124 -2.18 16.38 -9.02
C GLN A 124 -1.55 16.13 -7.65
N ASN A 125 -1.59 17.14 -6.78
CA ASN A 125 -1.22 16.99 -5.37
C ASN A 125 -2.40 16.46 -4.57
N LEU A 126 -2.23 15.29 -3.95
CA LEU A 126 -3.23 14.62 -3.14
C LEU A 126 -2.78 14.56 -1.69
N LYS A 127 -3.70 14.83 -0.77
CA LYS A 127 -3.58 14.42 0.63
C LYS A 127 -4.23 13.05 0.73
N VAL A 128 -3.41 12.03 0.97
CA VAL A 128 -3.85 10.65 1.15
C VAL A 128 -3.93 10.33 2.63
N VAL A 129 -5.07 9.81 3.06
CA VAL A 129 -5.30 9.25 4.39
C VAL A 129 -5.52 7.75 4.22
N VAL A 130 -4.66 6.94 4.83
CA VAL A 130 -4.74 5.49 4.77
C VAL A 130 -4.88 4.93 6.17
N ASN A 131 -5.91 4.11 6.39
CA ASN A 131 -6.04 3.27 7.58
C ASN A 131 -5.62 1.86 7.19
N PHE A 132 -4.77 1.25 8.01
CA PHE A 132 -4.27 -0.09 7.78
C PHE A 132 -4.04 -0.82 9.09
N SER A 133 -3.94 -2.14 9.01
CA SER A 133 -3.77 -3.00 10.17
C SER A 133 -2.91 -4.20 9.85
N VAL A 134 -2.58 -4.98 10.89
CA VAL A 134 -2.00 -6.31 10.71
C VAL A 134 -2.90 -7.14 9.80
N ALA A 135 -2.31 -7.73 8.77
CA ALA A 135 -3.04 -8.49 7.78
C ALA A 135 -3.63 -9.78 8.38
N PRO A 136 -4.85 -10.16 7.99
CA PRO A 136 -5.35 -11.51 8.21
C PRO A 136 -4.42 -12.56 7.58
N SER A 137 -4.39 -13.77 8.15
CA SER A 137 -3.56 -14.86 7.63
C SER A 137 -3.83 -15.13 6.14
N GLY A 138 -2.76 -15.19 5.34
CA GLY A 138 -2.82 -15.40 3.89
C GLY A 138 -3.26 -14.18 3.08
N GLN A 139 -3.40 -12.99 3.69
CA GLN A 139 -3.73 -11.74 3.02
C GLN A 139 -2.64 -10.69 3.27
N GLY A 140 -2.75 -9.56 2.56
CA GLY A 140 -1.87 -8.42 2.74
C GLY A 140 -0.49 -8.59 2.11
N VAL A 141 0.28 -7.51 2.20
CA VAL A 141 1.66 -7.45 1.71
C VAL A 141 2.54 -7.19 2.92
N ARG A 142 3.56 -8.05 3.13
CA ARG A 142 4.48 -7.97 4.29
C ARG A 142 3.77 -7.87 5.65
N GLY A 143 2.64 -8.56 5.80
CA GLY A 143 1.92 -8.67 7.08
C GLY A 143 0.98 -7.52 7.42
N TYR A 144 0.68 -6.62 6.47
CA TYR A 144 -0.29 -5.52 6.67
C TYR A 144 -1.29 -5.42 5.52
N SER A 145 -2.45 -4.83 5.81
CA SER A 145 -3.53 -4.60 4.85
C SER A 145 -4.22 -3.25 5.07
N ILE A 146 -4.52 -2.56 3.97
CA ILE A 146 -5.29 -1.32 3.94
C ILE A 146 -6.78 -1.65 4.18
N SER A 147 -7.37 -1.03 5.19
CA SER A 147 -8.81 -1.09 5.46
C SER A 147 -9.57 0.11 4.86
N SER A 148 -8.90 1.25 4.66
CA SER A 148 -9.47 2.42 4.00
C SER A 148 -8.37 3.26 3.36
N LEU A 149 -8.63 3.78 2.17
CA LEU A 149 -7.78 4.78 1.50
C LEU A 149 -8.68 5.90 0.97
N GLN A 150 -8.36 7.13 1.34
CA GLN A 150 -9.07 8.33 0.93
C GLN A 150 -8.07 9.34 0.39
N ALA A 151 -8.39 9.94 -0.76
CA ALA A 151 -7.56 10.97 -1.37
C ALA A 151 -8.38 12.24 -1.60
N THR A 152 -7.79 13.36 -1.24
CA THR A 152 -8.37 14.70 -1.43
C THR A 152 -7.37 15.57 -2.17
N ALA A 153 -7.81 16.29 -3.20
CA ALA A 153 -6.95 17.23 -3.90
C ALA A 153 -6.53 18.35 -2.94
N ILE A 154 -5.22 18.61 -2.87
CA ILE A 154 -4.66 19.74 -2.12
C ILE A 154 -4.80 21.01 -2.96
N ASP A 155 -4.57 20.89 -4.27
CA ASP A 155 -4.62 21.96 -5.26
C ASP A 155 -5.35 21.48 -6.53
N PRO A 156 -5.88 22.39 -7.37
CA PRO A 156 -6.42 22.02 -8.69
C PRO A 156 -5.38 21.31 -9.56
N PRO A 157 -5.76 20.35 -10.42
CA PRO A 157 -4.83 19.67 -11.31
C PRO A 157 -4.17 20.66 -12.27
N CYS A 158 -2.85 20.56 -12.43
CA CYS A 158 -2.10 21.38 -13.38
C CYS A 158 -1.76 20.59 -14.64
N GLN A 159 -1.96 21.21 -15.81
CA GLN A 159 -1.56 20.67 -17.11
C GLN A 159 -0.17 21.21 -17.46
N CYS A 160 0.78 20.30 -17.66
CA CYS A 160 2.12 20.61 -18.11
C CYS A 160 2.26 20.19 -19.58
N PRO A 161 2.68 21.09 -20.49
CA PRO A 161 3.11 20.65 -21.81
C PRO A 161 4.35 19.76 -21.64
N THR A 162 4.34 18.54 -22.20
CA THR A 162 5.54 17.70 -22.18
C THR A 162 6.64 18.42 -22.94
N LYS A 163 7.80 18.64 -22.30
CA LYS A 163 8.96 19.19 -23.00
C LYS A 163 9.32 18.19 -24.10
N LYS A 164 9.01 18.52 -25.37
CA LYS A 164 9.57 17.82 -26.52
C LYS A 164 11.07 17.74 -26.27
N GLY A 165 11.63 16.53 -26.25
CA GLY A 165 13.07 16.34 -26.15
C GLY A 165 13.74 17.19 -27.22
N ASN A 166 14.39 18.27 -26.79
CA ASN A 166 15.28 19.02 -27.66
C ASN A 166 16.47 18.09 -27.92
N GLY A 167 16.42 17.34 -29.01
CA GLY A 167 17.62 16.91 -29.69
C GLY A 167 18.35 18.16 -30.19
N LYS A 168 19.56 18.37 -29.65
CA LYS A 168 20.67 19.30 -29.98
C LYS A 168 21.18 19.90 -28.67
N SER A 169 22.44 19.76 -28.27
CA SER A 169 23.70 19.55 -28.99
C SER A 169 24.66 18.72 -28.14
#